data_AF-A0AAE4PBJ5-F1
#
_entry.id   AF-A0AAE4PBJ5-F1
#
_cell.length_a   1.000
_cell.length_b   1.000
_cell.length_c   1.000
_cell.angle_alpha   90.00
_cell.angle_beta   90.00
_cell.angle_gamma   90.00
#
_symmetry.space_group_name_H-M   'P 1'
#
loop_
_entity.id
_entity.type
_entity.pdbx_description
1 polymer ?
#
loop_
_entity_poly.entity_id
_entity_poly.type
_entity_poly.pdbx_seq_one_letter_code
_entity_poly.pdbx_strand_id
1 'polypeptide(L)'
;MAKCVFQAGFSWTVINTKWPAFEQAFDGFDVGRILFYHDEDMDRLLADKGIVRNGQKIQSVFDNARFIADVSGELGSFSTYIADWPQDDLSGLYLDIAKRGARLGGATGQRLLRMMGVSTYVLSGDVLQRLSVEGIVDKAPTSKKAWSNVQAAFNAWADETGRPFTQISQIMAFSVD
;
A
#
# COMPACT_ATOMS: atom_id res chain seq x y z
N MET A 1 -0.29 -5.09 5.52
CA MET A 1 -1.44 -4.28 5.03
C MET A 1 -2.06 -3.40 6.11
N ALA A 2 -2.59 -3.98 7.20
CA ALA A 2 -3.34 -3.27 8.23
C ALA A 2 -2.61 -2.00 8.76
N LYS A 3 -1.31 -2.10 9.04
CA LYS A 3 -0.51 -0.97 9.55
C LYS A 3 -0.60 0.28 8.68
N CYS A 4 -0.48 0.14 7.35
CA CYS A 4 -0.59 1.24 6.39
C CYS A 4 -1.95 1.92 6.48
N VAL A 5 -3.02 1.11 6.54
CA VAL A 5 -4.40 1.60 6.60
C VAL A 5 -4.65 2.36 7.90
N PHE A 6 -4.15 1.85 9.03
CA PHE A 6 -4.27 2.54 10.32
C PHE A 6 -3.42 3.82 10.39
N GLN A 7 -2.23 3.84 9.78
CA GLN A 7 -1.40 5.04 9.66
C GLN A 7 -1.99 6.14 8.77
N ALA A 8 -2.84 5.79 7.79
CA ALA A 8 -3.48 6.79 6.93
C ALA A 8 -4.36 7.74 7.78
N GLY A 9 -3.97 9.01 7.91
CA GLY A 9 -4.68 10.00 8.71
C GLY A 9 -4.41 9.94 10.23
N PHE A 10 -3.36 9.26 10.67
CA PHE A 10 -2.91 9.26 12.07
C PHE A 10 -1.40 9.54 12.17
N SER A 11 -0.97 10.03 13.32
CA SER A 11 0.46 10.11 13.64
C SER A 11 1.08 8.71 13.64
N TRP A 12 2.20 8.55 12.95
CA TRP A 12 2.93 7.28 12.85
C TRP A 12 3.36 6.78 14.23
N THR A 13 3.79 7.70 15.10
CA THR A 13 4.15 7.41 16.49
C THR A 13 2.97 6.80 17.24
N VAL A 14 1.76 7.37 17.11
CA VAL A 14 0.55 6.86 17.79
C VAL A 14 0.22 5.44 17.35
N ILE A 15 0.28 5.16 16.05
CA ILE A 15 0.01 3.80 15.54
C ILE A 15 1.10 2.82 15.97
N ASN A 16 2.37 3.23 15.94
CA ASN A 16 3.48 2.38 16.37
C ASN A 16 3.38 2.03 17.86
N THR A 17 3.05 2.99 18.73
CA THR A 17 2.86 2.73 20.16
C THR A 17 1.72 1.75 20.43
N LYS A 18 0.63 1.83 19.65
CA LYS A 18 -0.52 0.93 19.79
C LYS A 18 -0.32 -0.42 19.09
N TRP A 19 0.71 -0.59 18.27
CA TRP A 19 0.87 -1.76 17.39
C TRP A 19 0.86 -3.11 18.14
N PRO A 20 1.50 -3.26 19.32
CA PRO A 20 1.41 -4.51 20.07
C PRO A 20 -0.03 -4.86 20.49
N ALA A 21 -0.86 -3.86 20.81
CA ALA A 21 -2.28 -4.08 21.11
C ALA A 21 -3.07 -4.48 19.86
N PHE A 22 -2.73 -3.93 18.69
CA PHE A 22 -3.31 -4.38 17.42
C PHE A 22 -2.95 -5.85 17.13
N GLU A 23 -1.69 -6.24 17.31
CA GLU A 23 -1.28 -7.63 17.11
C GLU A 23 -2.04 -8.58 18.04
N GLN A 24 -2.26 -8.21 19.29
CA GLN A 24 -3.08 -9.02 20.21
C GLN A 24 -4.56 -9.06 19.79
N ALA A 25 -5.14 -7.90 19.47
CA ALA A 25 -6.56 -7.77 19.16
C ALA A 25 -6.97 -8.55 17.89
N PHE A 26 -6.08 -8.64 16.91
CA PHE A 26 -6.27 -9.31 15.63
C PHE A 26 -5.58 -10.69 15.55
N ASP A 27 -5.32 -11.36 16.67
CA ASP A 27 -4.73 -12.71 16.72
C ASP A 27 -3.41 -12.86 15.93
N GLY A 28 -2.54 -11.85 16.03
CA GLY A 28 -1.26 -11.80 15.31
C GLY A 28 -1.41 -11.50 13.83
N PHE A 29 -2.59 -11.07 13.37
CA PHE A 29 -2.96 -10.93 11.97
C PHE A 29 -2.90 -12.25 11.19
N ASP A 30 -3.17 -13.38 11.86
CA ASP A 30 -3.32 -14.66 11.19
C ASP A 30 -4.52 -14.61 10.23
N VAL A 31 -4.24 -14.75 8.94
CA VAL A 31 -5.26 -14.66 7.88
C VAL A 31 -6.31 -15.75 8.07
N GLY A 32 -5.90 -16.97 8.41
CA GLY A 32 -6.81 -18.09 8.62
C GLY A 32 -7.83 -17.79 9.71
N ARG A 33 -7.39 -17.28 10.87
CA ARG A 33 -8.27 -16.89 11.98
C ARG A 33 -9.20 -15.74 11.60
N ILE A 34 -8.67 -14.70 10.97
CA ILE A 34 -9.45 -13.51 10.60
C ILE A 34 -10.56 -13.87 9.59
N LEU A 35 -10.36 -14.86 8.72
CA LEU A 35 -11.41 -15.32 7.80
C LEU A 35 -12.63 -15.90 8.52
N PHE A 36 -12.48 -16.37 9.75
CA PHE A 36 -13.58 -16.88 10.58
C PHE A 36 -14.23 -15.81 11.47
N TYR A 37 -13.70 -14.58 11.48
CA TYR A 37 -14.28 -13.51 12.28
C TYR A 37 -15.71 -13.19 11.83
N HIS A 38 -16.56 -12.88 12.80
CA HIS A 38 -17.97 -12.52 12.59
C HIS A 38 -18.34 -11.23 13.33
N ASP A 39 -19.62 -10.88 13.37
CA ASP A 39 -20.10 -9.60 13.93
C ASP A 39 -19.64 -9.39 15.39
N GLU A 40 -19.61 -10.46 16.20
CA GLU A 40 -19.10 -10.35 17.59
C GLU A 40 -17.62 -9.94 17.66
N ASP A 41 -16.78 -10.33 16.69
CA ASP A 41 -15.39 -9.88 16.61
C ASP A 41 -15.30 -8.41 16.24
N MET A 42 -16.17 -7.95 15.33
CA MET A 42 -16.27 -6.53 15.02
C MET A 42 -16.65 -5.74 16.28
N ASP A 43 -17.65 -6.17 17.03
CA ASP A 43 -18.09 -5.52 18.26
C ASP A 43 -16.97 -5.51 19.33
N ARG A 44 -16.29 -6.64 19.51
CA ARG A 44 -15.11 -6.76 20.40
C ARG A 44 -14.02 -5.76 20.02
N LEU A 45 -13.67 -5.67 18.74
CA LEU A 45 -12.64 -4.75 18.24
C LEU A 45 -13.06 -3.29 18.34
N LEU A 46 -14.35 -2.98 18.11
CA LEU A 46 -14.90 -1.64 18.30
C LEU A 46 -14.93 -1.21 19.77
N ALA A 47 -15.02 -2.16 20.70
CA ALA A 47 -14.95 -1.89 22.14
C ALA A 47 -13.51 -1.73 22.66
N ASP A 48 -12.50 -2.28 21.97
CA ASP A 48 -11.11 -2.29 22.43
C ASP A 48 -10.45 -0.89 22.38
N LYS A 49 -10.09 -0.38 23.58
CA LYS A 49 -9.43 0.93 23.76
C LYS A 49 -7.93 0.89 23.43
N GLY A 50 -7.34 -0.30 23.34
CA GLY A 50 -5.96 -0.55 22.95
C GLY A 50 -5.68 -0.16 21.51
N ILE A 51 -6.66 -0.31 20.62
CA ILE A 51 -6.52 -0.02 19.18
C ILE A 51 -7.17 1.31 18.77
N VAL A 52 -7.22 1.57 17.46
CA VAL A 52 -7.99 2.67 16.86
C VAL A 52 -9.37 2.14 16.48
N ARG A 53 -10.40 2.60 17.21
CA ARG A 53 -11.81 2.18 17.06
C ARG A 53 -12.48 2.84 15.85
N ASN A 54 -11.97 2.55 14.66
CA ASN A 54 -12.56 3.00 13.40
C ASN A 54 -13.10 1.78 12.65
N GLY A 55 -14.43 1.62 12.64
CA GLY A 55 -15.08 0.43 12.07
C GLY A 55 -14.72 0.17 10.61
N GLN A 56 -14.62 1.21 9.77
CA GLN A 56 -14.25 1.01 8.37
C GLN A 56 -12.80 0.55 8.19
N LYS A 57 -11.87 0.96 9.07
CA LYS A 57 -10.48 0.45 9.05
C LYS A 57 -10.39 -0.95 9.62
N ILE A 58 -11.17 -1.28 10.65
CA ILE A 58 -11.28 -2.64 11.18
C ILE A 58 -11.83 -3.58 10.11
N GLN A 59 -12.95 -3.21 9.47
CA GLN A 59 -13.54 -3.99 8.38
C GLN A 59 -12.56 -4.24 7.23
N SER A 60 -11.74 -3.23 6.90
CA SER A 60 -10.72 -3.40 5.86
C SER A 60 -9.67 -4.47 6.20
N VAL A 61 -9.44 -4.80 7.47
CA VAL A 61 -8.57 -5.93 7.84
C VAL A 61 -9.21 -7.26 7.40
N PHE A 62 -10.53 -7.40 7.58
CA PHE A 62 -11.26 -8.62 7.23
C PHE A 62 -11.32 -8.78 5.71
N ASP A 63 -11.64 -7.70 5.01
CA ASP A 63 -11.71 -7.68 3.55
C ASP A 63 -10.31 -7.96 2.93
N ASN A 64 -9.25 -7.40 3.52
CA ASN A 64 -7.89 -7.68 3.07
C ASN A 64 -7.42 -9.10 3.40
N ALA A 65 -7.90 -9.72 4.48
CA ALA A 65 -7.62 -11.14 4.77
C ALA A 65 -8.25 -12.04 3.69
N ARG A 66 -9.48 -11.76 3.26
CA ARG A 66 -10.12 -12.42 2.12
C ARG A 66 -9.33 -12.24 0.83
N PHE A 67 -8.95 -11.00 0.52
CA PHE A 67 -8.10 -10.72 -0.65
C PHE A 67 -6.80 -11.51 -0.63
N ILE A 68 -6.09 -11.59 0.51
CA ILE A 68 -4.86 -12.38 0.64
C ILE A 68 -5.14 -13.87 0.40
N ALA A 69 -6.23 -14.40 0.94
CA ALA A 69 -6.60 -15.81 0.81
C ALA A 69 -6.96 -16.16 -0.64
N ASP A 70 -7.76 -15.32 -1.31
CA ASP A 70 -8.18 -15.51 -2.70
C ASP A 70 -6.95 -15.53 -3.63
N VAL A 71 -6.07 -14.53 -3.51
CA VAL A 71 -4.81 -14.47 -4.25
C VAL A 71 -3.95 -15.70 -4.00
N SER A 72 -3.86 -16.13 -2.75
CA SER A 72 -3.04 -17.30 -2.40
C SER A 72 -3.63 -18.59 -2.99
N GLY A 73 -4.95 -18.71 -3.11
CA GLY A 73 -5.61 -19.81 -3.80
C GLY A 73 -5.38 -19.80 -5.32
N GLU A 74 -5.35 -18.61 -5.94
CA GLU A 74 -5.13 -18.43 -7.39
C GLU A 74 -3.67 -18.65 -7.79
N LEU A 75 -2.72 -18.14 -7.00
CA LEU A 75 -1.31 -17.96 -7.38
C LEU A 75 -0.34 -18.67 -6.42
N GLY A 76 -0.85 -19.51 -5.53
CA GLY A 76 -0.09 -20.28 -4.54
C GLY A 76 0.27 -19.50 -3.27
N SER A 77 0.66 -18.23 -3.40
CA SER A 77 0.87 -17.36 -2.23
C SER A 77 0.73 -15.88 -2.55
N PHE A 78 0.35 -15.08 -1.56
CA PHE A 78 0.38 -13.62 -1.67
C PHE A 78 1.79 -13.07 -1.91
N SER A 79 2.84 -13.72 -1.41
CA SER A 79 4.23 -13.32 -1.70
C SER A 79 4.60 -13.53 -3.17
N THR A 80 4.20 -14.67 -3.77
CA THR A 80 4.42 -14.98 -5.19
C THR A 80 3.72 -13.94 -6.06
N TYR A 81 2.46 -13.62 -5.73
CA TYR A 81 1.69 -12.58 -6.40
C TYR A 81 2.41 -11.23 -6.49
N ILE A 82 3.09 -10.80 -5.43
CA ILE A 82 3.86 -9.54 -5.44
C ILE A 82 5.21 -9.70 -6.14
N ALA A 83 5.92 -10.80 -5.90
CA ALA A 83 7.28 -11.02 -6.39
C ALA A 83 7.34 -11.23 -7.90
N ASP A 84 6.34 -11.92 -8.47
CA ASP A 84 6.30 -12.25 -9.89
C ASP A 84 5.69 -11.13 -10.74
N TRP A 85 5.21 -10.06 -10.11
CA TRP A 85 4.66 -8.92 -10.85
C TRP A 85 5.78 -8.19 -11.62
N PRO A 86 5.63 -7.95 -12.94
CA PRO A 86 6.65 -7.28 -13.73
C PRO A 86 7.00 -5.88 -13.20
N GLN A 87 8.29 -5.64 -12.97
CA GLN A 87 8.79 -4.36 -12.44
C GLN A 87 8.46 -3.17 -13.36
N ASP A 88 8.43 -3.40 -14.68
CA ASP A 88 8.09 -2.41 -15.71
C ASP A 88 6.58 -2.13 -15.82
N ASP A 89 5.72 -2.87 -15.11
CA ASP A 89 4.28 -2.64 -14.93
C ASP A 89 3.89 -2.52 -13.44
N LEU A 90 4.72 -1.87 -12.63
CA LEU A 90 4.40 -1.59 -11.23
C LEU A 90 3.10 -0.78 -11.06
N SER A 91 2.76 0.09 -12.01
CA SER A 91 1.50 0.83 -12.01
C SER A 91 0.29 -0.09 -12.11
N GLY A 92 0.40 -1.20 -12.86
CA GLY A 92 -0.57 -2.27 -12.88
C GLY A 92 -0.77 -2.88 -11.50
N LEU A 93 0.31 -3.18 -10.78
CA LEU A 93 0.24 -3.74 -9.42
C LEU A 93 -0.48 -2.80 -8.46
N TYR A 94 -0.19 -1.50 -8.53
CA TYR A 94 -0.89 -0.51 -7.70
C TYR A 94 -2.39 -0.49 -7.97
N LEU A 95 -2.78 -0.52 -9.25
CA LEU A 95 -4.17 -0.49 -9.66
C LEU A 95 -4.89 -1.77 -9.24
N ASP A 96 -4.23 -2.93 -9.34
CA ASP A 96 -4.83 -4.21 -8.93
C ASP A 96 -5.02 -4.29 -7.42
N ILE A 97 -3.99 -3.94 -6.63
CA ILE A 97 -4.09 -3.88 -5.17
C ILE A 97 -5.13 -2.85 -4.72
N ALA A 98 -5.23 -1.70 -5.39
CA ALA A 98 -6.24 -0.69 -5.06
C ALA A 98 -7.66 -1.16 -5.40
N LYS A 99 -7.81 -2.02 -6.41
CA LYS A 99 -9.09 -2.57 -6.86
C LYS A 99 -9.56 -3.71 -5.96
N ARG A 100 -8.67 -4.65 -5.64
CA ARG A 100 -9.00 -5.87 -4.88
C ARG A 100 -8.91 -5.67 -3.37
N GLY A 101 -7.97 -4.84 -2.92
CA GLY A 101 -7.75 -4.57 -1.51
C GLY A 101 -8.63 -3.45 -0.95
N ALA A 102 -9.02 -3.58 0.31
CA ALA A 102 -9.78 -2.56 1.01
C ALA A 102 -8.84 -1.46 1.55
N ARG A 103 -9.10 -0.23 1.10
CA ARG A 103 -8.37 1.01 1.47
C ARG A 103 -6.87 1.01 1.12
N LEU A 104 -6.50 0.27 0.09
CA LEU A 104 -5.13 0.23 -0.43
C LEU A 104 -4.91 1.15 -1.65
N GLY A 105 -5.86 2.03 -1.97
CA GLY A 105 -5.70 3.06 -3.00
C GLY A 105 -4.74 4.18 -2.61
N GLY A 106 -4.35 4.97 -3.61
CA GLY A 106 -3.51 6.16 -3.44
C GLY A 106 -2.16 5.84 -2.79
N ALA A 107 -1.73 6.68 -1.86
CA ALA A 107 -0.43 6.53 -1.19
C ALA A 107 -0.36 5.30 -0.27
N THR A 108 -1.48 4.76 0.20
CA THR A 108 -1.50 3.62 1.13
C THR A 108 -0.93 2.36 0.47
N GLY A 109 -1.39 2.02 -0.73
CA GLY A 109 -0.89 0.87 -1.50
C GLY A 109 0.57 1.02 -1.90
N GLN A 110 0.97 2.22 -2.33
CA GLN A 110 2.37 2.52 -2.67
C GLN A 110 3.29 2.32 -1.46
N ARG A 111 2.89 2.83 -0.27
CA ARG A 111 3.65 2.66 0.97
C ARG A 111 3.66 1.23 1.48
N LEU A 112 2.56 0.49 1.29
CA LEU A 112 2.51 -0.94 1.58
C LEU A 112 3.60 -1.68 0.80
N LEU A 113 3.65 -1.50 -0.52
CA LEU A 113 4.64 -2.16 -1.38
C LEU A 113 6.07 -1.74 -1.01
N ARG A 114 6.28 -0.46 -0.69
CA ARG A 114 7.57 0.04 -0.16
C ARG A 114 7.99 -0.73 1.10
N MET A 115 7.08 -0.93 2.05
CA MET A 115 7.37 -1.64 3.29
C MET A 115 7.55 -3.15 3.08
N MET A 116 6.98 -3.70 2.01
CA MET A 116 7.22 -5.09 1.59
C MET A 116 8.56 -5.27 0.86
N GLY A 117 9.33 -4.19 0.66
CA GLY A 117 10.63 -4.25 0.00
C GLY A 117 10.58 -4.20 -1.53
N VAL A 118 9.40 -3.98 -2.12
CA VAL A 118 9.26 -3.83 -3.57
C VAL A 118 10.01 -2.56 -4.02
N SER A 119 10.73 -2.65 -5.13
CA SER A 119 11.35 -1.48 -5.78
C SER A 119 10.24 -0.58 -6.35
N THR A 120 9.76 0.34 -5.52
CA THR A 120 8.55 1.13 -5.81
C THR A 120 8.82 2.61 -5.94
N TYR A 121 7.94 3.34 -6.60
CA TYR A 121 7.87 4.79 -6.53
C TYR A 121 6.65 5.26 -5.76
N VAL A 122 6.89 6.09 -4.74
CA VAL A 122 5.83 6.73 -3.95
C VAL A 122 5.65 8.15 -4.46
N LEU A 123 4.44 8.47 -4.92
CA LEU A 123 4.08 9.79 -5.44
C LEU A 123 3.74 10.74 -4.28
N SER A 124 4.75 11.13 -3.51
CA SER A 124 4.62 12.20 -2.51
C SER A 124 4.35 13.55 -3.20
N GLY A 125 3.99 14.58 -2.42
CA GLY A 125 3.81 15.93 -2.95
C GLY A 125 5.04 16.41 -3.74
N ASP A 126 6.22 16.24 -3.16
CA ASP A 126 7.50 16.64 -3.76
C ASP A 126 7.80 15.88 -5.06
N VAL A 127 7.54 14.57 -5.08
CA VAL A 127 7.70 13.75 -6.30
C VAL A 127 6.71 14.17 -7.37
N LEU A 128 5.45 14.46 -7.00
CA LEU A 128 4.45 14.96 -7.95
C LEU A 128 4.83 16.33 -8.51
N GLN A 129 5.39 17.22 -7.69
CA GLN A 129 5.91 18.51 -8.14
C GLN A 129 7.04 18.30 -9.15
N ARG A 130 8.01 17.44 -8.84
CA ARG A 130 9.11 17.12 -9.78
C ARG A 130 8.58 16.53 -11.09
N LEU A 131 7.66 15.58 -11.04
CA LEU A 131 7.01 14.99 -12.22
C LEU A 131 6.26 16.01 -13.07
N SER A 132 5.65 17.01 -12.44
CA SER A 132 4.98 18.12 -13.11
C SER A 132 5.98 19.03 -13.84
N VAL A 133 7.10 19.37 -13.19
CA VAL A 133 8.16 20.18 -13.84
C VAL A 133 8.79 19.42 -15.03
N GLU A 134 8.92 18.10 -14.95
CA GLU A 134 9.36 17.24 -16.06
C GLU A 134 8.29 17.04 -17.15
N GLY A 135 7.09 17.60 -16.99
CA GLY A 135 6.00 17.47 -17.97
C GLY A 135 5.38 16.07 -18.06
N ILE A 136 5.58 15.21 -17.05
CA ILE A 136 5.08 13.83 -17.04
C ILE A 136 3.60 13.79 -16.65
N VAL A 137 3.25 14.44 -15.53
CA VAL A 137 1.88 14.57 -15.01
C VAL A 137 1.72 15.85 -14.19
N ASP A 138 0.60 16.56 -14.37
CA ASP A 138 0.35 17.82 -13.63
C ASP A 138 -0.09 17.60 -12.17
N LYS A 139 -0.64 16.42 -11.87
CA LYS A 139 -1.21 16.07 -10.58
C LYS A 139 -1.17 14.55 -10.36
N ALA A 140 -1.57 14.13 -9.16
CA ALA A 140 -1.69 12.71 -8.83
C ALA A 140 -2.51 11.95 -9.90
N PRO A 141 -1.97 10.84 -10.45
CA PRO A 141 -2.61 10.12 -11.54
C PRO A 141 -3.92 9.46 -11.10
N THR A 142 -5.00 9.75 -11.82
CA THR A 142 -6.32 9.12 -11.61
C THR A 142 -6.76 8.26 -12.80
N SER A 143 -6.13 8.42 -13.96
CA SER A 143 -6.44 7.67 -15.19
C SER A 143 -5.34 6.65 -15.52
N LYS A 144 -5.71 5.59 -16.23
CA LYS A 144 -4.75 4.57 -16.72
C LYS A 144 -3.63 5.20 -17.55
N LYS A 145 -3.96 6.20 -18.38
CA LYS A 145 -2.96 6.94 -19.19
C LYS A 145 -1.96 7.69 -18.31
N ALA A 146 -2.43 8.41 -17.29
CA ALA A 146 -1.54 9.14 -16.39
C ALA A 146 -0.60 8.19 -15.62
N TRP A 147 -1.12 7.04 -15.16
CA TRP A 147 -0.31 5.99 -14.55
C TRP A 147 0.74 5.42 -15.49
N SER A 148 0.37 5.16 -16.75
CA SER A 148 1.28 4.67 -17.78
C SER A 148 2.40 5.68 -18.10
N ASN A 149 2.10 6.97 -18.13
CA ASN A 149 3.11 8.02 -18.33
C ASN A 149 4.14 8.02 -17.19
N VAL A 150 3.68 7.94 -15.95
CA VAL A 150 4.56 7.86 -14.77
C VAL A 150 5.42 6.60 -14.83
N GLN A 151 4.83 5.43 -15.13
CA GLN A 151 5.56 4.18 -15.27
C GLN A 151 6.65 4.29 -16.34
N ALA A 152 6.33 4.82 -17.52
CA ALA A 152 7.27 4.98 -18.61
C ALA A 152 8.47 5.87 -18.22
N ALA A 153 8.22 6.97 -17.49
CA ALA A 153 9.28 7.84 -16.99
C ALA A 153 10.21 7.10 -16.01
N PHE A 154 9.65 6.37 -15.04
CA PHE A 154 10.44 5.59 -14.09
C PHE A 154 11.23 4.45 -14.74
N ASN A 155 10.67 3.79 -15.75
CA ASN A 155 11.38 2.78 -16.53
C ASN A 155 12.59 3.42 -17.23
N ALA A 156 12.38 4.52 -17.97
CA ALA A 156 13.44 5.21 -18.69
C ALA A 156 14.57 5.69 -17.75
N TRP A 157 14.23 6.26 -16.59
CA TRP A 157 15.24 6.70 -15.62
C TRP A 157 15.97 5.54 -14.94
N ALA A 158 15.30 4.41 -14.72
CA ALA A 158 15.96 3.22 -14.20
C ALA A 158 16.95 2.65 -15.21
N ASP A 159 16.57 2.60 -16.49
CA ASP A 159 17.45 2.14 -17.58
C ASP A 159 18.66 3.07 -17.74
N GLU A 160 18.46 4.39 -17.67
CA GLU A 160 19.53 5.38 -17.79
C GLU A 160 20.51 5.35 -16.60
N THR A 161 19.99 5.24 -15.38
CA THR A 161 20.79 5.41 -14.16
C THR A 161 21.25 4.10 -13.52
N GLY A 162 20.65 2.97 -13.89
CA GLY A 162 20.82 1.68 -13.23
C GLY A 162 20.26 1.64 -11.79
N ARG A 163 19.45 2.64 -11.39
CA ARG A 163 18.92 2.74 -10.02
C ARG A 163 17.52 2.12 -9.90
N PRO A 164 17.20 1.50 -8.75
CA PRO A 164 15.84 1.05 -8.48
C PRO A 164 14.89 2.25 -8.34
N PHE A 165 13.62 2.06 -8.68
CA PHE A 165 12.57 3.10 -8.56
C PHE A 165 12.50 3.70 -7.15
N THR A 166 12.83 2.91 -6.14
CA THR A 166 12.97 3.36 -4.75
C THR A 166 13.90 4.54 -4.62
N GLN A 167 15.10 4.43 -5.17
CA GLN A 167 16.10 5.47 -5.07
C GLN A 167 15.71 6.66 -5.95
N ILE A 168 15.22 6.42 -7.16
CA ILE A 168 14.81 7.48 -8.09
C ILE A 168 13.71 8.35 -7.44
N SER A 169 12.66 7.72 -6.88
CA SER A 169 11.59 8.45 -6.20
C SER A 169 12.06 9.20 -4.95
N GLN A 170 13.02 8.64 -4.19
CA GLN A 170 13.60 9.34 -3.04
C GLN A 170 14.45 10.54 -3.46
N ILE A 171 15.30 10.38 -4.47
CA ILE A 171 16.11 11.48 -5.02
C ILE A 171 15.20 12.61 -5.50
N MET A 172 14.14 12.29 -6.24
CA MET A 172 13.17 13.28 -6.69
C MET A 172 12.48 14.00 -5.53
N ALA A 173 12.14 13.29 -4.44
CA ALA A 173 11.53 13.91 -3.27
C ALA A 173 12.43 14.95 -2.58
N PHE A 174 13.75 14.86 -2.74
CA PHE A 174 14.72 15.83 -2.22
C PHE A 174 15.22 16.84 -3.27
N SER A 175 14.62 16.85 -4.47
CA SER A 175 15.09 17.66 -5.61
C SER A 175 14.27 18.92 -5.89
N VAL A 176 13.21 19.15 -5.10
CA VAL A 176 12.37 20.34 -5.21
C VAL A 176 12.60 21.22 -3.99
N ASP A 177 12.80 22.52 -4.25
CA ASP A 177 12.91 23.58 -3.24
C ASP A 177 11.53 24.15 -2.88
#